data_AF-T1AHN6-F1
#
_entry.id   AF-T1AHN6-F1
#
_cell.length_a   1.000
_cell.length_b   1.000
_cell.length_c   1.000
_cell.angle_alpha   90.00
_cell.angle_beta   90.00
_cell.angle_gamma   90.00
#
_symmetry.space_group_name_H-M   'P 1'
#
loop_
_entity.id
_entity.type
_entity.pdbx_description
1 polymer ?
#
loop_
_entity_poly.entity_id
_entity_poly.type
_entity_poly.pdbx_seq_one_letter_code
_entity_poly.pdbx_strand_id
1 'polypeptide(L)'
;MVRSLLQFGYGDDPRIRVSLDWLVKTADPKGGWSCFERGRNLDSWEGLSAFAAYPRDRWTPAMTGCVDRAAEFFLDRELHRQGERYAPWYRFHYPVHYYYDLLVGLEVLTALGRGGDPRLAFAWDLLEGKRRKDGRWVMDAVHPDVEGSLAEWFRAHPSRRPTPFTLEPAGKPSKTITFRALRSLQRAGRSCLDPETQE
;
A
#
# COMPACT_ATOMS: atom_id res chain seq x y z
N MET A 1 12.80 -0.95 2.32
CA MET A 1 13.91 -1.94 2.42
C MET A 1 13.62 -3.08 3.41
N VAL A 2 13.26 -2.81 4.67
CA VAL A 2 12.98 -3.86 5.70
C VAL A 2 11.95 -4.89 5.22
N ARG A 3 10.79 -4.45 4.71
CA ARG A 3 9.75 -5.34 4.17
C ARG A 3 10.30 -6.31 3.12
N SER A 4 11.12 -5.83 2.19
CA SER A 4 11.70 -6.65 1.13
C SER A 4 12.63 -7.72 1.71
N LEU A 5 13.53 -7.34 2.62
CA LEU A 5 14.44 -8.28 3.27
C LEU A 5 13.68 -9.37 4.06
N LEU A 6 12.59 -9.00 4.73
CA LEU A 6 11.69 -9.96 5.38
C LEU A 6 11.09 -10.96 4.38
N GLN A 7 10.64 -10.48 3.22
CA GLN A 7 10.08 -11.33 2.17
C GLN A 7 11.12 -12.28 1.54
N PHE A 8 12.39 -11.88 1.51
CA PHE A 8 13.50 -12.73 1.06
C PHE A 8 14.07 -13.66 2.15
N GLY A 9 13.44 -13.74 3.32
CA GLY A 9 13.83 -14.69 4.37
C GLY A 9 14.92 -14.21 5.32
N TYR A 10 15.30 -12.93 5.27
CA TYR A 10 16.32 -12.36 6.18
C TYR A 10 15.77 -11.96 7.56
N GLY A 11 14.66 -12.56 8.01
CA GLY A 11 13.98 -12.16 9.25
C GLY A 11 14.78 -12.34 10.54
N ASP A 12 15.82 -13.19 10.50
CA ASP A 12 16.74 -13.43 11.62
C ASP A 12 17.99 -12.53 11.57
N ASP A 13 18.17 -11.73 10.52
CA ASP A 13 19.30 -10.80 10.44
C ASP A 13 19.15 -9.71 11.53
N PRO A 14 20.16 -9.47 12.37
CA PRO A 14 20.06 -8.51 13.48
C PRO A 14 19.74 -7.08 13.01
N ARG A 15 20.10 -6.73 11.77
CA ARG A 15 19.80 -5.42 11.19
C ARG A 15 18.31 -5.21 10.94
N ILE A 16 17.52 -6.28 10.80
CA ILE A 16 16.06 -6.18 10.75
C ILE A 16 15.52 -5.65 12.07
N ARG A 17 15.94 -6.22 13.20
CA ARG A 17 15.51 -5.76 14.52
C ARG A 17 15.91 -4.30 14.74
N VAL A 18 17.17 -3.96 14.46
CA VAL A 18 17.68 -2.58 14.57
C VAL A 18 16.85 -1.61 13.72
N SER A 19 16.47 -2.01 12.50
CA SER A 19 15.68 -1.17 11.60
C SER A 19 14.23 -1.00 12.09
N LEU A 20 13.62 -2.05 12.62
CA LEU A 20 12.26 -1.97 13.20
C LEU A 20 12.24 -1.12 14.47
N ASP A 21 13.26 -1.25 15.33
CA ASP A 21 13.41 -0.41 16.53
C ASP A 21 13.63 1.06 16.15
N TRP A 22 14.38 1.31 15.07
CA TRP A 22 14.51 2.65 14.50
C TRP A 22 13.17 3.19 14.01
N LEU A 23 12.37 2.39 13.30
CA LEU A 23 11.02 2.80 12.85
C LEU A 23 10.10 3.15 14.04
N VAL A 24 10.16 2.38 15.13
CA VAL A 24 9.42 2.71 16.37
C VAL A 24 9.88 4.06 16.94
N LYS A 25 11.20 4.28 17.00
CA LYS A 25 11.78 5.51 17.54
C LYS A 25 11.47 6.75 16.70
N THR A 26 11.37 6.61 15.38
CA THR A 26 11.15 7.72 14.45
C THR A 26 9.70 7.94 14.05
N ALA A 27 8.79 7.06 14.47
CA ALA A 27 7.36 7.23 14.24
C ALA A 27 6.84 8.51 14.89
N ASP A 28 5.89 9.16 14.21
CA ASP A 28 5.16 10.29 14.79
C ASP A 28 4.40 9.82 16.05
N PRO A 29 4.38 10.61 17.16
CA PRO A 29 3.65 10.23 18.37
C PRO A 29 2.16 9.96 18.14
N LYS A 30 1.56 10.55 17.10
CA LYS A 30 0.18 10.34 16.69
C LYS A 30 0.03 9.25 15.60
N GLY A 31 1.10 8.56 15.23
CA GLY A 31 1.12 7.46 14.26
C GLY A 31 1.50 7.88 12.84
N GLY A 32 2.22 6.99 12.15
CA GLY A 32 2.73 7.21 10.79
C GLY A 32 4.15 7.75 10.74
N TRP A 33 4.62 8.01 9.51
CA TRP A 33 5.94 8.54 9.19
C TRP A 33 5.83 9.56 8.06
N SER A 34 6.92 10.27 7.78
CA SER A 34 7.06 11.17 6.64
C SER A 34 8.38 10.93 5.91
N CYS A 35 8.36 10.91 4.59
CA CYS A 35 9.52 10.66 3.73
C CYS A 35 10.53 11.82 3.64
N PHE A 36 10.10 13.07 3.82
CA PHE A 36 10.97 14.25 3.56
C PHE A 36 11.05 15.24 4.70
N GLU A 37 9.96 15.39 5.46
CA GLU A 37 9.87 16.37 6.53
C GLU A 37 9.47 15.70 7.84
N ARG A 38 9.36 16.49 8.92
CA ARG A 38 8.72 16.01 10.14
C ARG A 38 7.21 15.90 9.92
N GLY A 39 6.61 14.81 10.36
CA GLY A 39 5.17 14.62 10.34
C GLY A 39 4.77 13.25 9.85
N ARG A 40 3.59 13.18 9.19
CA ARG A 40 2.92 11.93 8.84
C ARG A 40 2.07 12.06 7.57
N ASN A 41 2.24 11.14 6.64
CA ASN A 41 1.41 11.06 5.43
C ASN A 41 1.14 9.62 5.00
N LEU A 42 0.09 9.44 4.19
CA LEU A 42 -0.30 8.13 3.67
C LEU A 42 0.72 7.59 2.66
N ASP A 43 1.44 8.47 1.96
CA ASP A 43 2.51 8.08 1.03
C ASP A 43 3.73 7.45 1.74
N SER A 44 3.87 7.63 3.05
CA SER A 44 4.96 7.07 3.87
C SER A 44 4.55 5.74 4.51
N TRP A 45 3.95 4.87 3.71
CA TRP A 45 3.38 3.58 4.13
C TRP A 45 4.44 2.51 4.40
N GLU A 46 5.67 2.69 3.93
CA GLU A 46 6.74 1.69 3.99
C GLU A 46 7.05 1.27 5.43
N GLY A 47 7.01 2.21 6.38
CA GLY A 47 7.21 1.95 7.80
C GLY A 47 6.19 0.94 8.34
N LEU A 48 4.90 1.22 8.11
CA LEU A 48 3.82 0.32 8.55
C LEU A 48 3.89 -1.04 7.84
N SER A 49 4.25 -1.03 6.56
CA SER A 49 4.37 -2.25 5.75
C SER A 49 5.49 -3.20 6.20
N ALA A 50 6.55 -2.65 6.82
CA ALA A 50 7.63 -3.45 7.38
C ALA A 50 7.12 -4.30 8.55
N PHE A 51 6.34 -3.69 9.45
CA PHE A 51 5.69 -4.41 10.54
C PHE A 51 4.68 -5.43 10.00
N ALA A 52 3.89 -5.07 8.98
CA ALA A 52 2.93 -6.00 8.35
C ALA A 52 3.58 -7.27 7.77
N ALA A 53 4.87 -7.24 7.45
CA ALA A 53 5.64 -8.41 7.00
C ALA A 53 6.43 -9.11 8.11
N TYR A 54 6.49 -8.54 9.32
CA TYR A 54 7.28 -9.07 10.43
C TYR A 54 6.46 -10.07 11.28
N PRO A 55 6.99 -11.27 11.61
CA PRO A 55 6.27 -12.29 12.37
C PRO A 55 5.73 -11.75 13.72
N ARG A 56 4.43 -11.96 13.97
CA ARG A 56 3.70 -11.37 15.11
C ARG A 56 4.21 -11.81 16.46
N ASP A 57 4.62 -13.07 16.56
CA ASP A 57 5.24 -13.69 17.73
C ASP A 57 6.54 -12.99 18.16
N ARG A 58 7.15 -12.20 17.27
CA ARG A 58 8.40 -11.47 17.53
C ARG A 58 8.20 -9.99 17.88
N TRP A 59 6.95 -9.54 17.95
CA TRP A 59 6.63 -8.14 18.22
C TRP A 59 6.89 -7.80 19.69
N THR A 60 7.53 -6.66 19.92
CA THR A 60 7.66 -6.10 21.26
C THR A 60 6.44 -5.23 21.57
N PRO A 61 6.18 -4.91 22.86
CA PRO A 61 5.11 -3.97 23.22
C PRO A 61 5.25 -2.60 22.52
N ALA A 62 6.48 -2.13 22.32
CA ALA A 62 6.75 -0.88 21.63
C ALA A 62 6.37 -0.96 20.13
N MET A 63 6.64 -2.10 19.47
CA MET A 63 6.21 -2.34 18.09
C MET A 63 4.70 -2.40 17.97
N THR A 64 4.02 -3.14 18.86
CA THR A 64 2.56 -3.22 18.90
C THR A 64 1.94 -1.83 19.03
N GLY A 65 2.38 -1.04 20.01
CA GLY A 65 1.87 0.33 20.20
C GLY A 65 2.17 1.25 19.02
N CYS A 66 3.33 1.10 18.37
CA CYS A 66 3.66 1.85 17.15
C CYS A 66 2.71 1.50 16.00
N VAL A 67 2.45 0.21 15.80
CA VAL A 67 1.56 -0.27 14.75
C VAL A 67 0.13 0.17 15.00
N ASP A 68 -0.36 0.09 16.23
CA ASP A 68 -1.74 0.48 16.52
C ASP A 68 -1.97 1.97 16.23
N ARG A 69 -1.05 2.85 16.65
CA ARG A 69 -1.13 4.28 16.31
C ARG A 69 -1.02 4.54 14.82
N ALA A 70 -0.10 3.85 14.13
CA ALA A 70 0.07 4.00 12.70
C ALA A 70 -1.17 3.49 11.93
N ALA A 71 -1.69 2.30 12.25
CA ALA A 71 -2.91 1.78 11.64
C ALA A 71 -4.08 2.72 11.86
N GLU A 72 -4.23 3.27 13.06
CA GLU A 72 -5.26 4.26 13.36
C GLU A 72 -5.10 5.53 12.51
N PHE A 73 -3.88 6.04 12.32
CA PHE A 73 -3.63 7.18 11.43
C PHE A 73 -4.11 6.94 9.98
N PHE A 74 -3.89 5.72 9.45
CA PHE A 74 -4.35 5.32 8.12
C PHE A 74 -5.87 5.17 8.04
N LEU A 75 -6.47 4.56 9.07
CA LEU A 75 -7.92 4.30 9.16
C LEU A 75 -8.72 5.59 9.36
N ASP A 76 -8.25 6.51 10.19
CA ASP A 76 -8.85 7.84 10.43
C ASP A 76 -8.91 8.70 9.16
N ARG A 77 -8.12 8.34 8.13
CA ARG A 77 -8.11 8.97 6.80
C ARG A 77 -8.85 8.17 5.75
N GLU A 78 -9.48 7.06 6.14
CA GLU A 78 -10.15 6.12 5.23
C GLU A 78 -9.26 5.74 4.04
N LEU A 79 -7.93 5.72 4.26
CA LEU A 79 -6.89 5.51 3.24
C LEU A 79 -6.78 6.57 2.11
N HIS A 80 -7.67 7.55 2.03
CA HIS A 80 -7.75 8.48 0.87
C HIS A 80 -7.92 9.96 1.22
N ARG A 81 -8.03 10.31 2.51
CA ARG A 81 -8.31 11.68 2.99
C ARG A 81 -7.08 12.32 3.61
N GLN A 82 -6.35 13.12 2.83
CA GLN A 82 -5.27 13.95 3.34
C GLN A 82 -5.05 15.18 2.46
N GLY A 83 -5.67 16.30 2.86
CA GLY A 83 -5.66 17.51 2.05
C GLY A 83 -6.53 17.36 0.79
N GLU A 84 -6.11 18.01 -0.29
CA GLU A 84 -6.81 17.97 -1.57
C GLU A 84 -6.80 16.57 -2.18
N ARG A 85 -7.82 16.29 -3.02
CA ARG A 85 -7.92 15.01 -3.70
C ARG A 85 -6.71 14.78 -4.61
N TYR A 86 -5.95 13.73 -4.30
CA TYR A 86 -4.82 13.29 -5.12
C TYR A 86 -5.24 12.11 -6.00
N ALA A 87 -5.48 12.37 -7.29
CA ALA A 87 -5.95 11.37 -8.26
C ALA A 87 -5.10 10.08 -8.35
N PRO A 88 -3.77 10.11 -8.18
CA PRO A 88 -2.96 8.90 -8.27
C PRO A 88 -3.23 7.82 -7.21
N TRP A 89 -3.75 8.18 -6.04
CA TRP A 89 -4.15 7.19 -5.02
C TRP A 89 -5.24 6.21 -5.48
N TYR A 90 -5.98 6.57 -6.53
CA TYR A 90 -7.09 5.79 -7.08
C TYR A 90 -6.71 4.94 -8.31
N ARG A 91 -5.41 4.88 -8.63
CA ARG A 91 -4.86 4.13 -9.77
C ARG A 91 -3.97 3.00 -9.26
N PHE A 92 -4.41 1.76 -9.44
CA PHE A 92 -3.63 0.58 -9.02
C PHE A 92 -2.41 0.43 -9.91
N HIS A 93 -1.23 0.44 -9.28
CA HIS A 93 0.04 0.40 -10.00
C HIS A 93 0.96 -0.70 -9.47
N TYR A 94 1.87 -1.11 -10.34
CA TYR A 94 2.97 -2.01 -10.00
C TYR A 94 4.13 -1.80 -10.98
N PRO A 95 5.41 -1.89 -10.54
CA PRO A 95 5.88 -2.13 -9.17
C PRO A 95 5.59 -0.98 -8.21
N VAL A 96 5.30 -1.32 -6.96
CA VAL A 96 5.11 -0.33 -5.88
C VAL A 96 6.48 0.13 -5.40
N HIS A 97 6.83 1.37 -5.74
CA HIS A 97 8.02 2.03 -5.25
C HIS A 97 7.68 3.48 -4.97
N TYR A 98 7.84 3.92 -3.72
CA TYR A 98 7.60 5.30 -3.24
C TYR A 98 6.15 5.80 -3.36
N TYR A 99 5.37 5.22 -4.26
CA TYR A 99 4.06 5.68 -4.64
C TYR A 99 2.99 4.85 -3.96
N TYR A 100 2.06 5.53 -3.30
CA TYR A 100 0.94 4.91 -2.61
C TYR A 100 -0.28 4.86 -3.51
N ASP A 101 -1.05 3.78 -3.37
CA ASP A 101 -2.42 3.67 -3.88
C ASP A 101 -3.30 2.96 -2.84
N LEU A 102 -4.62 3.02 -3.03
CA LEU A 102 -5.55 2.43 -2.09
C LEU A 102 -5.38 0.91 -1.93
N LEU A 103 -4.87 0.21 -2.95
CA LEU A 103 -4.58 -1.22 -2.84
C LEU A 103 -3.35 -1.48 -1.94
N VAL A 104 -2.36 -0.59 -1.93
CA VAL A 104 -1.25 -0.63 -0.94
C VAL A 104 -1.81 -0.49 0.48
N GLY A 105 -2.69 0.50 0.72
CA GLY A 105 -3.32 0.69 2.03
C GLY A 105 -4.11 -0.53 2.50
N LEU A 106 -4.94 -1.09 1.62
CA LEU A 106 -5.70 -2.31 1.89
C LEU A 106 -4.78 -3.51 2.18
N GLU A 107 -3.73 -3.73 1.40
CA GLU A 107 -2.79 -4.83 1.61
C GLU A 107 -2.09 -4.75 2.97
N VAL A 108 -1.68 -3.55 3.37
CA VAL A 108 -1.01 -3.32 4.66
C VAL A 108 -1.99 -3.56 5.81
N LEU A 109 -3.18 -2.95 5.79
CA LEU A 109 -4.13 -3.07 6.89
C LEU A 109 -4.74 -4.47 7.00
N THR A 110 -4.98 -5.15 5.88
CA THR A 110 -5.46 -6.54 5.91
C THR A 110 -4.39 -7.50 6.44
N ALA A 111 -3.11 -7.31 6.09
CA ALA A 111 -1.99 -8.03 6.70
C ALA A 111 -1.82 -7.73 8.20
N LEU A 112 -2.37 -6.60 8.66
CA LEU A 112 -2.45 -6.23 10.07
C LEU A 112 -3.69 -6.74 10.80
N GLY A 113 -4.55 -7.52 10.14
CA GLY A 113 -5.80 -8.01 10.73
C GLY A 113 -6.84 -6.90 10.90
N ARG A 114 -6.69 -5.76 10.21
CA ARG A 114 -7.59 -4.61 10.28
C ARG A 114 -8.50 -4.50 9.05
N GLY A 115 -8.58 -5.55 8.23
CA GLY A 115 -9.33 -5.54 6.96
C GLY A 115 -10.85 -5.40 7.11
N GLY A 116 -11.39 -5.73 8.28
CA GLY A 116 -12.81 -5.60 8.60
C GLY A 116 -13.22 -4.24 9.20
N ASP A 117 -12.30 -3.28 9.31
CA ASP A 117 -12.65 -1.95 9.84
C ASP A 117 -13.60 -1.22 8.86
N PRO A 118 -14.75 -0.69 9.33
CA PRO A 118 -15.74 -0.06 8.47
C PRO A 118 -15.22 1.19 7.73
N ARG A 119 -14.16 1.84 8.24
CA ARG A 119 -13.52 2.99 7.58
C ARG A 119 -12.82 2.63 6.28
N LEU A 120 -12.69 1.33 5.99
CA LEU A 120 -12.16 0.83 4.72
C LEU A 120 -13.23 0.68 3.63
N ALA A 121 -14.51 0.96 3.92
CA ALA A 121 -15.61 0.78 2.97
C ALA A 121 -15.33 1.42 1.61
N PHE A 122 -14.91 2.70 1.59
CA PHE A 122 -14.60 3.40 0.34
C PHE A 122 -13.52 2.69 -0.50
N ALA A 123 -12.43 2.24 0.15
CA ALA A 123 -11.35 1.56 -0.54
C ALA A 123 -11.78 0.18 -1.07
N TRP A 124 -12.62 -0.53 -0.32
CA TRP A 124 -13.20 -1.79 -0.75
C TRP A 124 -14.15 -1.60 -1.94
N ASP A 125 -15.06 -0.64 -1.87
CA ASP A 125 -16.00 -0.33 -2.96
C ASP A 125 -15.25 0.05 -4.25
N LEU A 126 -14.17 0.83 -4.13
CA LEU A 126 -13.32 1.16 -5.27
C LEU A 126 -12.62 -0.09 -5.84
N LEU A 127 -12.08 -0.95 -4.98
CA LEU A 127 -11.43 -2.19 -5.41
C LEU A 127 -12.43 -3.10 -6.11
N GLU A 128 -13.56 -3.40 -5.47
CA GLU A 128 -14.59 -4.30 -6.00
C GLU A 128 -15.23 -3.72 -7.27
N GLY A 129 -15.50 -2.41 -7.32
CA GLY A 129 -16.03 -1.74 -8.52
C GLY A 129 -15.07 -1.71 -9.71
N LYS A 130 -13.75 -1.83 -9.47
CA LYS A 130 -12.74 -1.99 -10.53
C LYS A 130 -12.57 -3.45 -11.00
N ARG A 131 -13.21 -4.42 -10.35
CA ARG A 131 -13.16 -5.82 -10.76
C ARG A 131 -13.87 -5.98 -12.10
N ARG A 132 -13.16 -6.56 -13.06
CA ARG A 132 -13.73 -6.88 -14.38
C ARG A 132 -14.60 -8.12 -14.30
N LYS A 133 -15.43 -8.33 -15.32
CA LYS A 133 -16.25 -9.55 -15.52
C LYS A 133 -15.41 -10.84 -15.54
N ASP A 134 -14.16 -10.76 -15.97
CA ASP A 134 -13.21 -11.90 -15.98
C ASP A 134 -12.55 -12.15 -14.60
N GLY A 135 -13.00 -11.44 -13.56
CA GLY A 135 -12.50 -11.53 -12.20
C GLY A 135 -11.14 -10.86 -11.98
N ARG A 136 -10.57 -10.18 -12.98
CA ARG A 136 -9.26 -9.52 -12.90
C ARG A 136 -9.37 -8.02 -12.70
N TRP A 137 -8.24 -7.41 -12.38
CA TRP A 137 -8.08 -5.96 -12.28
C TRP A 137 -7.12 -5.46 -13.34
N VAL A 138 -7.38 -4.24 -13.83
CA VAL A 138 -6.47 -3.52 -14.72
C VAL A 138 -5.32 -2.93 -13.89
N MET A 139 -4.10 -2.91 -14.44
CA MET A 139 -3.05 -2.04 -13.93
C MET A 139 -3.26 -0.65 -14.51
N ASP A 140 -3.72 0.29 -13.70
CA ASP A 140 -4.11 1.63 -14.15
C ASP A 140 -2.89 2.46 -14.56
N ALA A 141 -1.78 2.32 -13.84
CA ALA A 141 -0.58 3.13 -14.01
C ALA A 141 0.72 2.36 -13.80
N VAL A 142 1.82 2.93 -14.29
CA VAL A 142 3.19 2.50 -14.05
C VAL A 142 3.98 3.70 -13.55
N HIS A 143 4.80 3.50 -12.53
CA HIS A 143 5.64 4.56 -11.98
C HIS A 143 6.80 4.92 -12.93
N PRO A 144 7.11 6.22 -13.15
CA PRO A 144 6.52 7.41 -12.51
C PRO A 144 5.15 7.80 -13.09
N ASP A 145 4.13 7.82 -12.23
CA ASP A 145 2.78 8.31 -12.55
C ASP A 145 2.69 9.79 -12.19
N VAL A 146 3.32 10.61 -13.03
CA VAL A 146 3.55 12.04 -12.74
C VAL A 146 2.37 12.89 -13.18
N GLU A 147 1.95 13.81 -12.31
CA GLU A 147 0.92 14.81 -12.58
C GLU A 147 1.40 16.24 -12.31
N GLY A 148 0.58 17.21 -12.69
CA GLY A 148 0.81 18.63 -12.42
C GLY A 148 2.10 19.17 -13.03
N SER A 149 2.78 20.02 -12.26
CA SER A 149 3.99 20.74 -12.69
C SER A 149 5.13 19.81 -13.12
N LEU A 150 5.24 18.61 -12.51
CA LEU A 150 6.26 17.65 -12.88
C LEU A 150 5.98 16.98 -14.23
N ALA A 151 4.70 16.69 -14.52
CA ALA A 151 4.29 16.19 -15.84
C ALA A 151 4.50 17.24 -16.94
N GLU A 152 4.20 18.51 -16.65
CA GLU A 152 4.53 19.65 -17.52
C GLU A 152 6.02 19.77 -17.78
N TRP A 153 6.82 19.66 -16.72
CA TRP A 153 8.28 19.74 -16.82
C TRP A 153 8.86 18.62 -17.70
N PHE A 154 8.39 17.38 -17.55
CA PHE A 154 8.83 16.27 -18.41
C PHE A 154 8.36 16.41 -19.86
N ARG A 155 7.20 17.04 -20.11
CA ARG A 155 6.77 17.38 -21.49
C ARG A 155 7.71 18.42 -22.11
N ALA A 156 8.15 19.40 -21.34
CA ALA A 156 9.13 20.40 -21.79
C ALA A 156 10.57 19.82 -21.91
N HIS A 157 10.90 18.78 -21.15
CA HIS A 157 12.24 18.16 -21.13
C HIS A 157 12.16 16.64 -21.40
N PRO A 158 11.80 16.21 -22.62
CA PRO A 158 11.55 14.80 -22.92
C PRO A 158 12.79 13.92 -22.70
N SER A 159 14.00 14.45 -22.92
CA SER A 159 15.27 13.73 -22.66
C SER A 159 15.54 13.47 -21.18
N ARG A 160 14.83 14.15 -20.27
CA ARG A 160 14.94 13.97 -18.82
C ARG A 160 13.87 13.03 -18.27
N ARG A 161 12.91 12.59 -19.10
CA ARG A 161 11.84 11.69 -18.67
C ARG A 161 12.42 10.30 -18.35
N PRO A 162 12.20 9.74 -17.15
CA PRO A 162 12.66 8.40 -16.83
C PRO A 162 11.90 7.38 -17.70
N THR A 163 12.59 6.32 -18.12
CA THR A 163 11.92 5.14 -18.65
C THR A 163 11.22 4.42 -17.49
N PRO A 164 9.89 4.26 -17.54
CA PRO A 164 9.17 3.53 -16.49
C PRO A 164 9.64 2.08 -16.45
N PHE A 165 9.96 1.57 -15.25
CA PHE A 165 10.20 0.15 -15.06
C PHE A 165 8.85 -0.55 -14.93
N THR A 166 8.55 -1.46 -15.86
CA THR A 166 7.31 -2.23 -15.81
C THR A 166 7.51 -3.69 -16.19
N LEU A 167 6.76 -4.56 -15.51
CA LEU A 167 6.68 -5.99 -15.83
C LEU A 167 5.42 -6.32 -16.66
N GLU A 168 4.40 -5.47 -16.59
CA GLU A 168 3.11 -5.64 -17.26
C GLU A 168 2.71 -4.32 -17.95
N PRO A 169 1.86 -4.30 -18.98
CA PRO A 169 1.42 -3.04 -19.59
C PRO A 169 0.32 -2.36 -18.76
N ALA A 170 0.40 -1.04 -18.59
CA ALA A 170 -0.72 -0.23 -18.07
C ALA A 170 -1.95 -0.32 -19.00
N GLY A 171 -3.15 -0.17 -18.44
CA GLY A 171 -4.41 -0.23 -19.17
C GLY A 171 -4.84 -1.64 -19.58
N LYS A 172 -4.10 -2.68 -19.19
CA LYS A 172 -4.45 -4.09 -19.45
C LYS A 172 -4.73 -4.85 -18.15
N PRO A 173 -5.52 -5.95 -18.19
CA PRO A 173 -5.68 -6.83 -17.04
C PRO A 173 -4.32 -7.32 -16.54
N SER A 174 -4.05 -7.14 -15.25
CA SER A 174 -2.76 -7.43 -14.64
C SER A 174 -2.83 -8.63 -13.70
N LYS A 175 -1.86 -9.53 -13.83
CA LYS A 175 -1.67 -10.67 -12.91
C LYS A 175 -1.29 -10.17 -11.53
N THR A 176 -0.38 -9.21 -11.45
CA THR A 176 0.11 -8.70 -10.17
C THR A 176 -0.95 -7.93 -9.41
N ILE A 177 -1.68 -7.01 -10.06
CA ILE A 177 -2.78 -6.29 -9.41
C ILE A 177 -3.87 -7.25 -8.97
N THR A 178 -4.24 -8.21 -9.83
CA THR A 178 -5.23 -9.24 -9.49
C THR A 178 -4.81 -10.06 -8.27
N PHE A 179 -3.56 -10.53 -8.21
CA PHE A 179 -3.06 -11.28 -7.06
C PHE A 179 -3.12 -10.46 -5.77
N ARG A 180 -2.67 -9.20 -5.81
CA ARG A 180 -2.71 -8.28 -4.66
C ARG A 180 -4.15 -8.04 -4.19
N ALA A 181 -5.08 -7.81 -5.12
CA ALA A 181 -6.51 -7.62 -4.84
C ALA A 181 -7.13 -8.85 -4.17
N LEU A 182 -6.98 -10.03 -4.79
CA LEU A 182 -7.52 -11.28 -4.26
C LEU A 182 -6.96 -11.61 -2.88
N ARG A 183 -5.65 -11.39 -2.66
CA ARG A 183 -5.02 -11.61 -1.35
C ARG A 183 -5.59 -10.68 -0.28
N SER A 184 -5.84 -9.41 -0.60
CA SER A 184 -6.46 -8.47 0.33
C SER A 184 -7.90 -8.86 0.66
N LEU A 185 -8.70 -9.21 -0.34
CA LEU A 185 -10.08 -9.68 -0.17
C LEU A 185 -10.13 -10.94 0.72
N GLN A 186 -9.29 -11.93 0.42
CA GLN A 186 -9.19 -13.17 1.20
C GLN A 186 -8.85 -12.89 2.67
N ARG A 187 -7.87 -12.03 2.95
CA ARG A 187 -7.48 -11.65 4.32
C ARG A 187 -8.58 -10.91 5.08
N ALA A 188 -9.45 -10.19 4.35
CA ALA A 188 -10.60 -9.51 4.92
C ALA A 188 -11.83 -10.42 5.09
N GLY A 189 -11.75 -11.71 4.71
CA GLY A 189 -12.90 -12.61 4.72
C GLY A 189 -13.97 -12.24 3.69
N ARG A 190 -13.61 -11.43 2.67
CA ARG A 190 -14.52 -11.02 1.59
C ARG A 190 -14.54 -12.10 0.52
N SER A 191 -15.75 -12.52 0.11
CA SER A 191 -15.91 -13.58 -0.89
C SER A 191 -15.18 -13.20 -2.19
N CYS A 192 -14.36 -14.11 -2.68
CA CYS A 192 -13.73 -14.00 -3.99
C CYS A 192 -14.64 -14.53 -5.12
N LEU A 193 -15.73 -15.20 -4.77
CA LEU A 193 -16.63 -15.90 -5.68
C LEU A 193 -17.93 -15.10 -5.85
N ASP A 194 -18.36 -14.97 -7.10
CA ASP A 194 -19.70 -14.49 -7.42
C ASP A 194 -20.75 -15.44 -6.81
N PRO A 195 -21.91 -14.95 -6.38
CA PRO A 195 -22.98 -15.78 -5.85
C PRO A 195 -23.54 -16.81 -6.86
N GLU A 196 -23.14 -16.79 -8.13
CA GLU A 196 -23.67 -17.65 -9.20
C GLU A 196 -23.05 -19.06 -9.27
N THR A 197 -22.27 -19.51 -8.29
CA THR A 197 -21.74 -20.90 -8.26
C THR A 197 -22.22 -21.71 -7.05
N GLN A 198 -23.41 -21.39 -6.53
CA GLN A 198 -24.16 -22.24 -5.61
C GLN A 198 -25.50 -22.65 -6.25
N GLU A 199 -25.43 -23.49 -7.28
CA GLU A 199 -26.52 -24.39 -7.70
C GLU A 199 -25.94 -25.78 -7.99
#